data_AF-A0A0S3J2N4-F1
#
_entry.id   AF-A0A0S3J2N4-F1
#
_cell.length_a   1.000
_cell.length_b   1.000
_cell.length_c   1.000
_cell.angle_alpha   90.00
_cell.angle_beta   90.00
_cell.angle_gamma   90.00
#
_symmetry.space_group_name_H-M   'P 1'
#
loop_
_entity.id
_entity.type
_entity.pdbx_description
1 polymer ?
#
loop_
_entity_poly.entity_id
_entity_poly.type
_entity_poly.pdbx_seq_one_letter_code
_entity_poly.pdbx_strand_id
1 'polypeptide(L)'
;MLIGSALTFRLKQVSNRLENISRMKVNDPTQWRSVRKDYNRLTELCQTVNKRLSAIVIVCFLTNLYFLLIQLFLSLGKMDNFVEKIYFYMSFLLIIMRIVGVCILGGEVYEEWKNLSFFLNCVVTSAYNEEVERMTCHVVSWELSLSGKNYFKISRGLILKIAGAIVTYELVLIQFYKNVIEQ
;
A
#
# COMPACT_ATOMS: atom_id res chain seq x y z
N MET A 1 -2.49 9.11 5.31
CA MET A 1 -3.00 7.72 5.24
C MET A 1 -4.51 7.60 5.40
N LEU A 2 -5.17 8.51 6.13
CA LEU A 2 -6.64 8.60 6.19
C LEU A 2 -7.33 8.69 4.81
N ILE A 3 -6.70 9.37 3.84
CA ILE A 3 -7.20 9.44 2.46
C ILE A 3 -7.15 8.06 1.79
N GLY A 4 -6.13 7.26 2.08
CA GLY A 4 -6.03 5.88 1.59
C GLY A 4 -7.15 5.01 2.15
N SER A 5 -7.38 5.04 3.47
CA SER A 5 -8.48 4.29 4.09
C SER A 5 -9.86 4.73 3.60
N ALA A 6 -10.07 6.03 3.37
CA ALA A 6 -11.32 6.53 2.78
C ALA A 6 -11.52 6.00 1.35
N LEU A 7 -10.45 5.97 0.54
CA LEU A 7 -10.48 5.42 -0.81
C LEU A 7 -10.75 3.91 -0.79
N THR A 8 -10.10 3.17 0.10
CA THR A 8 -10.36 1.74 0.36
C THR A 8 -11.83 1.50 0.70
N PHE A 9 -12.40 2.29 1.61
CA PHE A 9 -13.80 2.15 2.00
C PHE A 9 -14.76 2.34 0.82
N ARG A 10 -14.51 3.35 -0.03
CA ARG A 10 -15.30 3.58 -1.25
C ARG A 10 -15.11 2.47 -2.28
N LEU A 11 -13.90 1.96 -2.44
CA LEU A 11 -13.62 0.83 -3.33
C LEU A 11 -14.34 -0.44 -2.86
N LYS A 12 -14.34 -0.69 -1.55
CA LYS A 12 -15.07 -1.80 -0.92
C LYS A 12 -16.58 -1.69 -1.12
N GLN A 13 -17.13 -0.47 -1.03
CA GLN A 13 -18.53 -0.23 -1.32
C GLN A 13 -18.88 -0.60 -2.78
N VAL A 14 -18.03 -0.23 -3.75
CA VAL A 14 -18.20 -0.61 -5.16
C VAL A 14 -18.05 -2.12 -5.34
N SER A 15 -17.06 -2.74 -4.69
CA SER A 15 -16.83 -4.19 -4.75
C SER A 15 -18.01 -4.99 -4.20
N ASN A 16 -18.57 -4.60 -3.06
CA ASN A 16 -19.74 -5.28 -2.50
C ASN A 16 -20.98 -5.15 -3.40
N ARG A 17 -21.18 -3.99 -4.03
CA ARG A 17 -22.28 -3.80 -5.00
C ARG A 17 -22.08 -4.67 -6.24
N LEU A 18 -20.85 -4.74 -6.75
CA LEU A 18 -20.50 -5.61 -7.87
C LEU A 18 -20.77 -7.08 -7.55
N GLU A 19 -20.31 -7.53 -6.39
CA GLU A 19 -20.50 -8.92 -5.94
C GLU A 19 -21.98 -9.27 -5.83
N ASN A 20 -22.81 -8.38 -5.27
CA ASN A 20 -24.25 -8.60 -5.16
C ASN A 20 -24.93 -8.71 -6.54
N ILE A 21 -24.57 -7.85 -7.49
CA ILE A 21 -25.13 -7.86 -8.87
C ILE A 21 -24.71 -9.15 -9.60
N SER A 22 -23.45 -9.56 -9.45
CA SER A 22 -22.92 -10.81 -10.00
C SER A 22 -23.66 -12.04 -9.42
N ARG A 23 -23.84 -12.09 -8.09
CA ARG A 23 -24.56 -13.18 -7.40
C ARG A 23 -26.04 -13.27 -7.79
N MET A 24 -26.70 -12.13 -7.93
CA MET A 24 -28.10 -12.05 -8.35
C MET A 24 -28.30 -12.33 -9.85
N LYS A 25 -27.21 -12.60 -10.59
CA LYS A 25 -27.21 -12.84 -12.05
C LYS A 25 -27.94 -11.76 -12.83
N VAL A 26 -27.81 -10.50 -12.38
CA VAL A 26 -28.51 -9.38 -13.01
C VAL A 26 -27.89 -9.13 -14.38
N ASN A 27 -28.69 -9.34 -15.43
CA ASN A 27 -28.29 -9.04 -16.80
C ASN A 27 -28.67 -7.61 -17.25
N ASP A 28 -29.14 -6.77 -16.33
CA ASP A 28 -29.54 -5.39 -16.64
C ASP A 28 -28.31 -4.50 -16.91
N PRO A 29 -28.08 -4.05 -18.16
CA PRO A 29 -26.92 -3.23 -18.51
C PRO A 29 -26.89 -1.89 -17.76
N THR A 30 -28.04 -1.38 -17.33
CA THR A 30 -28.11 -0.08 -16.64
C THR A 30 -27.47 -0.14 -15.25
N GLN A 31 -27.58 -1.26 -14.55
CA GLN A 31 -26.97 -1.47 -13.24
C GLN A 31 -25.45 -1.61 -13.34
N TRP A 32 -24.96 -2.41 -14.30
CA TRP A 32 -23.53 -2.53 -14.60
C TRP A 32 -22.91 -1.19 -14.99
N ARG A 33 -23.63 -0.41 -15.81
CA ARG A 33 -23.21 0.95 -16.19
C ARG A 33 -23.13 1.90 -14.98
N SER A 34 -24.05 1.78 -14.02
CA SER A 34 -23.99 2.56 -12.78
C SER A 34 -22.75 2.21 -11.95
N VAL A 35 -22.45 0.93 -11.77
CA VAL A 35 -21.27 0.48 -11.01
C VAL A 35 -19.99 0.93 -11.70
N ARG A 36 -19.91 0.82 -13.03
CA ARG A 36 -18.75 1.34 -13.78
C ARG A 36 -18.58 2.85 -13.60
N LYS A 37 -19.66 3.64 -13.65
CA LYS A 37 -19.58 5.10 -13.41
C LYS A 37 -19.01 5.42 -12.03
N ASP A 38 -19.45 4.68 -11.00
CA ASP A 38 -18.93 4.84 -9.64
C ASP A 38 -17.44 4.46 -9.56
N TYR A 39 -17.04 3.39 -10.24
CA TYR A 39 -15.63 2.97 -10.33
C TYR A 39 -14.75 3.99 -11.08
N ASN A 40 -15.24 4.57 -12.18
CA ASN A 40 -14.50 5.58 -12.96
C ASN A 40 -14.26 6.84 -12.12
N ARG A 41 -15.28 7.33 -11.40
CA ARG A 41 -15.13 8.45 -10.46
C ARG A 41 -14.08 8.15 -9.38
N LEU A 42 -14.06 6.92 -8.88
CA LEU A 42 -13.09 6.49 -7.89
C LEU A 42 -11.67 6.43 -8.46
N THR A 43 -11.53 6.02 -9.73
CA THR A 43 -10.26 5.98 -10.45
C THR A 43 -9.71 7.39 -10.66
N GLU A 44 -10.54 8.33 -11.12
CA GLU A 44 -10.18 9.75 -11.25
C GLU A 44 -9.77 10.37 -9.92
N LEU A 45 -10.49 10.05 -8.84
CA LEU A 45 -10.14 10.48 -7.49
C LEU A 45 -8.79 9.92 -7.06
N CYS A 46 -8.54 8.62 -7.27
CA CYS A 46 -7.26 7.97 -6.96
C CYS A 46 -6.10 8.63 -7.73
N GLN A 47 -6.29 8.92 -9.01
CA GLN A 47 -5.29 9.63 -9.83
C GLN A 47 -5.02 11.03 -9.30
N THR A 48 -6.06 11.77 -8.90
CA THR A 48 -5.92 13.11 -8.31
C THR A 48 -5.14 13.06 -6.98
N VAL A 49 -5.47 12.09 -6.13
CA VAL A 49 -4.78 11.84 -4.86
C VAL A 49 -3.31 11.50 -5.11
N ASN A 50 -3.01 10.59 -6.04
CA ASN A 50 -1.64 10.25 -6.40
C ASN A 50 -0.86 11.45 -6.96
N LYS A 51 -1.48 12.28 -7.81
CA LYS A 51 -0.82 13.46 -8.36
C LYS A 51 -0.40 14.47 -7.28
N ARG A 52 -1.19 14.62 -6.22
CA ARG A 52 -0.91 15.57 -5.13
C ARG A 52 -0.04 14.97 -4.02
N LEU A 53 -0.32 13.73 -3.63
CA LEU A 53 0.31 13.11 -2.46
C LEU A 53 1.58 12.32 -2.78
N SER A 54 1.82 11.95 -4.05
CA SER A 54 2.99 11.12 -4.41
C SER A 54 4.32 11.69 -3.94
N ALA A 55 4.54 12.99 -4.07
CA ALA A 55 5.75 13.65 -3.58
C ALA A 55 5.85 13.59 -2.05
N ILE A 56 4.74 13.85 -1.34
CA ILE A 56 4.67 13.80 0.12
C ILE A 56 4.93 12.38 0.61
N VAL A 57 4.37 11.36 -0.07
CA VAL A 57 4.58 9.94 0.21
C VAL A 57 6.07 9.61 0.10
N ILE A 58 6.74 10.02 -0.99
CA ILE A 58 8.19 9.78 -1.16
C ILE A 58 8.98 10.40 -0.02
N VAL A 59 8.76 11.68 0.29
CA VAL A 59 9.48 12.37 1.37
C VAL A 59 9.19 11.70 2.72
N CYS A 60 7.96 11.29 2.99
CA CYS A 60 7.62 10.54 4.20
C CYS A 60 8.36 9.20 4.30
N PHE A 61 8.42 8.45 3.21
CA PHE A 61 9.14 7.16 3.18
C PHE A 61 10.65 7.35 3.35
N LEU A 62 11.25 8.31 2.64
CA LEU A 62 12.67 8.61 2.73
C LEU A 62 13.07 9.08 4.12
N THR A 63 12.31 10.01 4.71
CA THR A 63 12.57 10.50 6.06
C THR A 63 12.44 9.40 7.10
N ASN A 64 11.38 8.58 7.03
CA ASN A 64 11.22 7.46 7.96
C ASN A 64 12.35 6.43 7.83
N LEU A 65 12.75 6.09 6.60
CA LEU A 65 13.86 5.16 6.36
C LEU A 65 15.19 5.74 6.86
N TYR A 66 15.46 7.02 6.60
CA TYR A 66 16.65 7.72 7.08
C TYR A 66 16.77 7.67 8.61
N PHE A 67 15.71 8.03 9.33
CA PHE A 67 15.73 7.97 10.79
C PHE A 67 15.88 6.54 11.31
N LEU A 68 15.24 5.56 10.65
CA LEU A 68 15.37 4.15 11.01
C LEU A 68 16.82 3.67 10.88
N LEU A 69 17.47 3.98 9.76
CA LEU A 69 18.87 3.59 9.50
C LEU A 69 19.83 4.27 10.49
N ILE A 70 19.63 5.55 10.82
CA ILE A 70 20.44 6.23 11.84
C ILE A 70 20.26 5.60 13.21
N GLN A 71 19.03 5.30 13.60
CA GLN A 71 18.78 4.65 14.89
C GLN A 71 19.43 3.26 14.94
N LEU A 72 19.31 2.47 13.89
CA LEU A 72 19.98 1.17 13.83
C LEU A 72 21.50 1.30 13.93
N PHE A 73 22.09 2.26 13.22
CA PHE A 73 23.51 2.56 13.32
C PHE A 73 23.92 2.95 14.75
N LEU A 74 23.18 3.87 15.39
CA LEU A 74 23.44 4.29 16.77
C LEU A 74 23.28 3.14 17.77
N SER A 75 22.43 2.15 17.48
CA SER A 75 22.21 0.97 18.34
C SER A 75 23.42 0.05 18.45
N LEU A 76 24.38 0.16 17.53
CA LEU A 76 25.63 -0.60 17.55
C LEU A 76 26.67 0.00 18.50
N GLY A 77 26.50 1.27 18.87
CA GLY A 77 27.31 1.92 19.90
C GLY A 77 26.96 1.44 21.31
N LYS A 78 27.85 1.72 22.28
CA LYS A 78 27.54 1.48 23.69
C LYS A 78 26.57 2.55 24.20
N MET A 79 25.39 2.12 24.62
CA MET A 79 24.44 2.97 25.36
C MET A 79 24.60 2.69 26.86
N ASP A 80 25.24 3.61 27.58
CA ASP A 80 25.50 3.43 29.01
C ASP A 80 24.35 3.96 29.88
N ASN A 81 23.61 4.97 29.41
CA ASN A 81 22.54 5.60 30.17
C ASN A 81 21.18 4.89 30.03
N PHE A 82 20.51 4.61 31.16
CA PHE A 82 19.18 4.00 31.17
C PHE A 82 18.12 4.85 30.45
N VAL A 83 18.19 6.18 30.63
CA VAL A 83 17.29 7.15 29.97
C VAL A 83 17.47 7.12 28.44
N GLU A 84 18.71 7.04 27.98
CA GLU A 84 19.04 6.97 26.55
C GLU A 84 18.49 5.69 25.91
N LYS A 85 18.59 4.55 26.60
CA LYS A 85 17.98 3.28 26.15
C LYS A 85 16.46 3.40 26.00
N ILE A 86 15.76 3.95 26.99
CA ILE A 86 14.31 4.12 26.91
C ILE A 86 13.94 5.02 25.73
N TYR A 87 14.61 6.17 25.59
CA TYR A 87 14.37 7.09 24.49
C TYR A 87 14.59 6.42 23.13
N PHE A 88 15.65 5.63 23.01
CA PHE A 88 15.99 4.86 21.82
C PHE A 88 14.87 3.89 21.44
N TYR A 89 14.48 2.98 22.33
CA TYR A 89 13.46 1.97 22.04
C TYR A 89 12.09 2.58 21.74
N MET A 90 11.69 3.63 22.47
CA MET A 90 10.42 4.32 22.21
C MET A 90 10.41 5.00 20.83
N SER A 91 11.49 5.69 20.48
CA SER A 91 11.61 6.36 19.18
C SER A 91 11.67 5.35 18.03
N PHE A 92 12.39 4.25 18.22
CA PHE A 92 12.50 3.16 17.25
C PHE A 92 11.15 2.48 16.98
N LEU A 93 10.43 2.10 18.04
CA LEU A 93 9.10 1.50 17.92
C LEU A 93 8.10 2.46 17.25
N LEU A 94 8.15 3.76 17.55
CA LEU A 94 7.30 4.75 16.92
C LEU A 94 7.54 4.84 15.40
N ILE A 95 8.80 4.82 14.97
CA ILE A 95 9.15 4.86 13.55
C ILE A 95 8.69 3.59 12.84
N ILE A 96 8.93 2.41 13.44
CA ILE A 96 8.42 1.14 12.90
C ILE A 96 6.90 1.20 12.77
N MET A 97 6.19 1.60 13.83
CA MET A 97 4.73 1.71 13.81
C MET A 97 4.27 2.67 12.70
N ARG A 98 4.95 3.80 12.51
CA ARG A 98 4.63 4.77 11.45
C ARG A 98 4.83 4.18 10.05
N ILE A 99 5.95 3.50 9.78
CA ILE A 99 6.22 2.86 8.48
C ILE A 99 5.18 1.75 8.22
N VAL A 100 4.96 0.89 9.20
CA VAL A 100 3.98 -0.20 9.14
C VAL A 100 2.58 0.34 8.88
N GLY A 101 2.14 1.34 9.65
CA GLY A 101 0.83 1.97 9.48
C GLY A 101 0.64 2.59 8.11
N VAL A 102 1.67 3.23 7.56
CA VAL A 102 1.67 3.76 6.19
C VAL A 102 1.57 2.63 5.17
N CYS A 103 2.35 1.56 5.29
CA CYS A 103 2.28 0.44 4.35
C CYS A 103 0.95 -0.32 4.40
N ILE A 104 0.38 -0.56 5.59
CA ILE A 104 -0.88 -1.28 5.75
C ILE A 104 -2.03 -0.46 5.17
N LEU A 105 -2.22 0.78 5.63
CA LEU A 105 -3.35 1.62 5.22
C LEU A 105 -3.25 2.02 3.74
N GLY A 106 -2.03 2.19 3.22
CA GLY A 106 -1.82 2.51 1.81
C GLY A 106 -1.95 1.30 0.89
N GLY A 107 -1.55 0.12 1.37
CA GLY A 107 -1.61 -1.13 0.64
C GLY A 107 -3.02 -1.72 0.55
N GLU A 108 -3.91 -1.38 1.49
CA GLU A 108 -5.31 -1.83 1.46
C GLU A 108 -6.06 -1.44 0.18
N VAL A 109 -5.79 -0.27 -0.39
CA VAL A 109 -6.39 0.16 -1.66
C VAL A 109 -6.05 -0.83 -2.78
N TYR A 110 -4.77 -1.24 -2.85
CA TYR A 110 -4.29 -2.15 -3.87
C TYR A 110 -4.85 -3.56 -3.69
N GLU A 111 -4.93 -4.04 -2.44
CA GLU A 111 -5.53 -5.35 -2.15
C GLU A 111 -7.02 -5.38 -2.51
N GLU A 112 -7.80 -4.35 -2.16
CA GLU A 112 -9.22 -4.29 -2.52
C GLU A 112 -9.44 -4.14 -4.04
N TRP A 113 -8.55 -3.42 -4.76
CA TRP A 113 -8.60 -3.38 -6.22
C TRP A 113 -8.34 -4.76 -6.84
N LYS A 114 -7.36 -5.50 -6.30
CA LYS A 114 -7.05 -6.86 -6.74
C LYS A 114 -8.23 -7.81 -6.49
N ASN A 115 -8.89 -7.70 -5.34
CA ASN A 115 -10.10 -8.45 -5.02
C ASN A 115 -11.23 -8.15 -6.01
N LEU A 116 -11.50 -6.87 -6.28
CA LEU A 116 -12.50 -6.44 -7.26
C LEU A 116 -12.23 -7.05 -8.66
N SER A 117 -10.97 -6.98 -9.11
CA SER A 117 -10.55 -7.55 -10.39
C SER A 117 -10.77 -9.06 -10.45
N PHE A 118 -10.47 -9.77 -9.36
CA PHE A 118 -10.76 -11.20 -9.25
C PHE A 118 -12.26 -11.48 -9.36
N PHE A 119 -13.11 -10.75 -8.64
CA PHE A 119 -14.56 -10.93 -8.70
C PHE A 119 -15.15 -10.67 -10.08
N LEU A 120 -14.64 -9.66 -10.81
CA LEU A 120 -15.03 -9.39 -12.20
C LEU A 120 -14.73 -10.57 -13.14
N ASN A 121 -13.59 -11.23 -12.94
CA ASN A 121 -13.20 -12.39 -13.75
C ASN A 121 -13.98 -13.66 -13.39
N CYS A 122 -14.65 -13.69 -12.24
CA CYS A 122 -15.48 -14.82 -11.81
C CYS A 122 -16.98 -14.64 -12.13
N VAL A 123 -17.38 -13.62 -12.89
CA VAL A 123 -18.78 -13.40 -13.27
C VAL A 123 -19.29 -14.55 -14.15
N VAL A 124 -20.46 -15.10 -13.80
CA VAL A 124 -21.10 -16.21 -14.53
C VAL A 124 -21.57 -15.74 -15.92
N THR A 125 -21.43 -16.58 -16.94
CA THR A 125 -21.80 -16.27 -18.34
C THR A 125 -23.24 -15.76 -18.51
N SER A 126 -24.17 -16.20 -17.66
CA SER A 126 -25.57 -15.75 -17.69
C SER A 126 -25.77 -14.26 -17.34
N ALA A 127 -24.82 -13.67 -16.62
CA ALA A 127 -24.82 -12.26 -16.22
C ALA A 127 -23.77 -11.45 -16.97
N TYR A 128 -23.02 -12.10 -17.89
CA TYR A 128 -21.98 -11.47 -18.67
C TYR A 128 -22.60 -10.69 -19.82
N ASN A 129 -22.35 -9.38 -19.85
CA ASN A 129 -22.79 -8.48 -20.91
C ASN A 129 -21.60 -7.64 -21.38
N GLU A 130 -21.81 -6.87 -22.45
CA GLU A 130 -20.81 -5.94 -22.98
C GLU A 130 -20.32 -4.96 -21.91
N GLU A 131 -21.17 -4.65 -20.93
CA GLU A 131 -20.79 -3.75 -19.85
C GLU A 131 -19.85 -4.41 -18.80
N VAL A 132 -19.96 -5.71 -18.57
CA VAL A 132 -18.98 -6.46 -17.77
C VAL A 132 -17.63 -6.47 -18.49
N GLU A 133 -17.61 -6.80 -19.78
CA GLU A 133 -16.38 -6.87 -20.58
C GLU A 133 -15.61 -5.55 -20.58
N ARG A 134 -16.30 -4.44 -20.89
CA ARG A 134 -15.71 -3.09 -20.85
C ARG A 134 -15.21 -2.71 -19.45
N MET A 135 -15.92 -3.10 -18.39
CA MET A 135 -15.46 -2.84 -17.02
C MET A 135 -14.21 -3.65 -16.70
N THR A 136 -14.16 -4.94 -17.06
CA THR A 136 -12.98 -5.79 -16.89
C THR A 136 -11.78 -5.23 -17.63
N CYS A 137 -11.95 -4.84 -18.89
CA CYS A 137 -10.89 -4.18 -19.67
C CYS A 137 -10.37 -2.91 -18.97
N HIS A 138 -11.27 -2.09 -18.42
CA HIS A 138 -10.90 -0.89 -17.68
C HIS A 138 -10.15 -1.19 -16.38
N VAL A 139 -10.61 -2.16 -15.58
CA VAL A 139 -9.97 -2.56 -14.32
C VAL A 139 -8.59 -3.16 -14.55
N VAL A 140 -8.42 -3.98 -15.60
CA VAL A 140 -7.12 -4.56 -15.97
C VAL A 140 -6.15 -3.50 -16.46
N SER A 141 -6.64 -2.51 -17.22
CA SER A 141 -5.80 -1.43 -17.76
C SER A 141 -5.35 -0.42 -16.70
N TRP A 142 -6.20 -0.15 -15.70
CA TRP A 142 -5.98 0.89 -14.69
C TRP A 142 -5.93 0.30 -13.28
N GLU A 143 -4.71 0.08 -12.79
CA GLU A 143 -4.50 -0.40 -11.43
C GLU A 143 -4.72 0.72 -10.40
N LEU A 144 -5.63 0.50 -9.45
CA LEU A 144 -5.78 1.40 -8.30
C LEU A 144 -4.74 1.03 -7.23
N SER A 145 -3.71 1.86 -7.12
CA SER A 145 -2.75 1.79 -6.02
C SER A 145 -2.27 3.19 -5.66
N LEU A 146 -1.95 3.41 -4.38
CA LEU A 146 -1.23 4.61 -3.97
C LEU A 146 0.25 4.44 -4.33
N SER A 147 0.83 5.44 -5.00
CA SER A 147 2.21 5.35 -5.48
C SER A 147 3.04 6.59 -5.15
N GLY A 148 4.35 6.35 -4.94
CA GLY A 148 5.35 7.41 -4.85
C GLY A 148 5.86 7.78 -6.24
N LYS A 149 5.10 8.55 -7.02
CA LYS A 149 5.42 8.99 -8.39
C LYS A 149 5.81 7.84 -9.33
N ASN A 150 5.17 6.68 -9.17
CA ASN A 150 5.49 5.45 -9.90
C ASN A 150 6.88 4.84 -9.64
N TYR A 151 7.70 5.38 -8.73
CA TYR A 151 8.93 4.70 -8.28
C TYR A 151 8.61 3.42 -7.53
N PHE A 152 7.60 3.48 -6.67
CA PHE A 152 7.09 2.32 -5.94
C PHE A 152 5.59 2.47 -5.71
N LYS A 153 4.91 1.31 -5.67
CA LYS A 153 3.51 1.18 -5.27
C LYS A 153 3.48 0.77 -3.80
N ILE A 154 2.62 1.40 -3.02
CA ILE A 154 2.41 1.00 -1.63
C ILE A 154 1.58 -0.28 -1.64
N SER A 155 2.18 -1.37 -1.19
CA SER A 155 1.53 -2.66 -1.00
C SER A 155 1.98 -3.27 0.32
N ARG A 156 1.23 -4.24 0.85
CA ARG A 156 1.66 -4.97 2.05
C ARG A 156 2.99 -5.70 1.81
N GLY A 157 3.26 -6.13 0.59
CA GLY A 157 4.56 -6.73 0.20
C GLY A 157 5.74 -5.75 0.22
N LEU A 158 5.50 -4.43 0.07
CA LEU A 158 6.57 -3.42 0.13
C LEU A 158 7.26 -3.44 1.50
N ILE A 159 6.53 -3.71 2.58
CA ILE A 159 7.11 -3.73 3.92
C ILE A 159 8.16 -4.83 4.08
N LEU A 160 7.88 -6.02 3.51
CA LEU A 160 8.79 -7.16 3.56
C LEU A 160 10.05 -6.87 2.74
N LYS A 161 9.91 -6.20 1.59
CA LYS A 161 11.05 -5.77 0.77
C LYS A 161 11.93 -4.77 1.51
N ILE A 162 11.34 -3.78 2.16
CA ILE A 162 12.07 -2.78 2.96
C ILE A 162 12.76 -3.46 4.16
N ALA A 163 12.04 -4.32 4.89
CA ALA A 163 12.59 -5.06 6.01
C ALA A 163 13.77 -5.95 5.60
N GLY A 164 13.65 -6.68 4.49
CA GLY A 164 14.74 -7.49 3.93
C GLY A 164 15.96 -6.65 3.59
N ALA A 165 15.78 -5.53 2.90
CA ALA A 165 16.88 -4.62 2.55
C ALA A 165 17.58 -4.05 3.80
N ILE A 166 16.83 -3.69 4.83
CA ILE A 166 17.38 -3.21 6.11
C ILE A 166 18.18 -4.32 6.79
N VAL A 167 17.63 -5.53 6.90
CA VAL A 167 18.33 -6.67 7.52
C VAL A 167 19.64 -6.97 6.78
N THR A 168 19.62 -6.96 5.44
CA THR A 168 20.84 -7.14 4.65
C THR A 168 21.87 -6.04 4.92
N TYR A 169 21.42 -4.78 4.95
CA TYR A 169 22.28 -3.65 5.29
C TYR A 169 22.91 -3.80 6.69
N GLU A 170 22.11 -4.14 7.70
CA GLU A 170 22.57 -4.32 9.07
C GLU A 170 23.57 -5.48 9.22
N LEU A 171 23.31 -6.61 8.55
CA LEU A 171 24.23 -7.75 8.58
C LEU A 171 25.60 -7.38 8.01
N VAL A 172 25.62 -6.66 6.89
CA VAL A 172 26.85 -6.16 6.27
C VAL A 172 27.56 -5.18 7.20
N LEU A 173 26.81 -4.25 7.81
CA LEU A 173 27.38 -3.24 8.67
C LEU A 173 27.97 -3.82 9.97
N ILE A 174 27.32 -4.82 10.57
CA ILE A 174 27.85 -5.57 11.71
C ILE A 174 29.15 -6.29 11.34
N GLN A 175 29.25 -6.88 10.15
CA GLN A 175 30.49 -7.51 9.68
C GLN A 175 31.64 -6.51 9.60
N PHE A 176 31.41 -5.33 9.02
CA PHE A 176 32.43 -4.27 8.96
C PHE A 176 32.80 -3.75 10.36
N TYR A 177 31.82 -3.57 11.24
CA TYR A 177 32.08 -3.08 12.59
C TYR A 177 32.93 -4.06 13.41
N LYS A 178 32.67 -5.37 13.31
CA LYS A 178 33.51 -6.40 13.94
C LYS A 178 34.94 -6.38 13.42
N ASN A 179 35.12 -6.29 12.11
CA ASN A 179 36.46 -6.26 11.49
C ASN A 179 37.28 -5.03 11.93
N VAL A 180 36.63 -3.92 12.28
CA VAL A 180 37.30 -2.71 12.78
C VAL A 180 37.68 -2.83 14.27
N ILE A 181 36.92 -3.58 15.07
CA ILE A 181 37.23 -3.79 16.50
C ILE A 181 38.32 -4.85 16.70
N GLU A 182 38.44 -5.81 15.77
CA GLU A 182 39.45 -6.87 15.81
C GLU A 182 40.83 -6.46 15.24
N GLN A 183 40.98 -5.21 14.76
CA GLN A 183 42.26 -4.58 14.37
C GLN A 183 42.80 -3.67 15.47
#